data_AF-A0A147BUV6-F1
#
_entry.id   AF-A0A147BUV6-F1
#
_cell.length_a   1.000
_cell.length_b   1.000
_cell.length_c   1.000
_cell.angle_alpha   90.00
_cell.angle_beta   90.00
_cell.angle_gamma   90.00
#
_symmetry.space_group_name_H-M   'P 1'
#
loop_
_entity.id
_entity.type
_entity.pdbx_description
1 polymer ?
#
loop_
_entity_poly.entity_id
_entity_poly.type
_entity_poly.pdbx_seq_one_letter_code
_entity_poly.pdbx_strand_id
1 'polypeptide(L)'
;KLMLDYGLMSPSGTGTFVLLPLATKSLERLVDLIDSELQSVGGQKILLPCLVPGSLFKKTGRWEDMGDELFKLKDRRDHDYCLGPTHEEAVSQLLASLPSLSLRCLPILLYQISPKFRDEGRPKFGLLRGREFIMKDMYTFDRSVECAGETYDIVCTAYSRILERLGVPFVKVKASSGAMGGNYSHEFHFLSDIGEDRLFVCPKCHIGVSADKVESETENQPCDQCSVPLEEERGVEVAHAFSLGTVYSDPLKASFMDSDGKNKALVMNCFGIGVTRLLAASLEVLSTQSQLRWPLAIAPFKVAVVTPKKGSHEEEVGLPLSLHLTHCLS
;
A
#
# COMPACT_ATOMS: atom_id res chain seq x y z
N LYS A 1 5.02 -15.49 -12.84
CA LYS A 1 5.90 -16.32 -13.69
C LYS A 1 6.98 -15.47 -14.37
N LEU A 2 6.61 -14.50 -15.22
CA LEU A 2 7.57 -13.67 -15.97
C LEU A 2 8.63 -13.00 -15.08
N MET A 3 8.27 -12.54 -13.87
CA MET A 3 9.26 -11.95 -12.95
C MET A 3 10.38 -12.93 -12.55
N LEU A 4 10.13 -14.24 -12.52
CA LEU A 4 11.17 -15.24 -12.29
C LEU A 4 11.99 -15.45 -13.58
N ASP A 5 11.30 -15.67 -14.70
CA ASP A 5 11.91 -15.98 -16.00
C ASP A 5 12.85 -14.86 -16.49
N TYR A 6 12.49 -13.59 -16.23
CA TYR A 6 13.29 -12.41 -16.57
C TYR A 6 14.29 -11.99 -15.49
N GLY A 7 14.48 -12.80 -14.43
CA GLY A 7 15.44 -12.50 -13.38
C GLY A 7 15.15 -11.20 -12.62
N LEU A 8 13.86 -10.91 -12.36
CA LEU A 8 13.41 -9.77 -11.55
C LEU A 8 13.30 -10.12 -10.07
N MET A 9 13.01 -11.38 -9.75
CA MET A 9 12.92 -11.86 -8.37
C MET A 9 13.37 -13.31 -8.24
N SER A 10 13.67 -13.74 -7.02
CA SER A 10 13.98 -15.14 -6.69
C SER A 10 13.31 -15.53 -5.37
N PRO A 11 12.72 -16.73 -5.21
CA PRO A 11 12.22 -17.20 -3.93
C PRO A 11 13.38 -17.40 -2.93
N SER A 12 13.17 -16.96 -1.68
CA SER A 12 14.10 -17.21 -0.57
C SER A 12 13.55 -18.26 0.40
N GLY A 13 12.23 -18.31 0.55
CA GLY A 13 11.50 -19.26 1.37
C GLY A 13 10.00 -19.19 1.05
N THR A 14 9.18 -19.92 1.80
CA THR A 14 7.72 -19.90 1.60
C THR A 14 7.17 -18.51 1.85
N GLY A 15 6.68 -17.85 0.80
CA GLY A 15 6.11 -16.50 0.87
C GLY A 15 7.15 -15.38 1.01
N THR A 16 8.44 -15.64 0.84
CA THR A 16 9.51 -14.62 0.92
C THR A 16 10.35 -14.61 -0.35
N PHE A 17 10.71 -13.41 -0.82
CA PHE A 17 11.32 -13.21 -2.13
C PHE A 17 12.46 -12.20 -2.07
N VAL A 18 13.51 -12.47 -2.83
CA VAL A 18 14.59 -11.52 -3.13
C VAL A 18 14.20 -10.76 -4.38
N LEU A 19 14.22 -9.42 -4.33
CA LEU A 19 14.15 -8.59 -5.52
C LEU A 19 15.56 -8.43 -6.11
N LEU A 20 15.68 -8.75 -7.39
CA LEU A 20 16.94 -8.64 -8.14
C LEU A 20 17.08 -7.23 -8.72
N PRO A 21 18.28 -6.82 -9.18
CA PRO A 21 18.61 -5.41 -9.41
C PRO A 21 17.61 -4.60 -10.24
N LEU A 22 17.02 -5.18 -11.28
CA LEU A 22 16.02 -4.51 -12.12
C LEU A 22 14.71 -4.25 -11.37
N ALA A 23 14.23 -5.22 -10.58
CA ALA A 23 13.03 -5.04 -9.77
C ALA A 23 13.29 -4.08 -8.62
N THR A 24 14.46 -4.16 -7.97
CA THR A 24 14.86 -3.23 -6.91
C THR A 24 14.86 -1.79 -7.41
N LYS A 25 15.46 -1.54 -8.59
CA LYS A 25 15.44 -0.21 -9.22
C LYS A 25 14.02 0.28 -9.54
N SER A 26 13.14 -0.62 -9.97
CA SER A 26 11.74 -0.28 -10.23
C SER A 26 10.98 0.03 -8.94
N LEU A 27 11.23 -0.74 -7.88
CA LEU A 27 10.68 -0.53 -6.55
C LEU A 27 11.11 0.83 -5.98
N GLU A 28 12.39 1.21 -6.12
CA GLU A 28 12.89 2.54 -5.71
C GLU A 28 12.15 3.66 -6.45
N ARG A 29 11.95 3.55 -7.77
CA ARG A 29 11.15 4.53 -8.54
C ARG A 29 9.70 4.59 -8.07
N LEU A 30 9.11 3.46 -7.69
CA LEU A 30 7.76 3.41 -7.14
C LEU A 30 7.71 4.10 -5.76
N VAL A 31 8.72 3.89 -4.92
CA VAL A 31 8.88 4.58 -3.64
C VAL A 31 9.00 6.09 -3.84
N ASP A 32 9.82 6.55 -4.78
CA ASP A 32 9.98 7.99 -5.07
C ASP A 32 8.66 8.61 -5.54
N LEU A 33 7.89 7.90 -6.36
CA LEU A 33 6.56 8.32 -6.81
C LEU A 33 5.60 8.47 -5.62
N ILE A 34 5.54 7.47 -4.75
CA ILE A 34 4.68 7.49 -3.56
C ILE A 34 5.09 8.62 -2.61
N ASP A 35 6.39 8.75 -2.33
CA ASP A 35 6.94 9.81 -1.48
C ASP A 35 6.57 11.20 -2.01
N SER A 36 6.74 11.43 -3.31
CA SER A 36 6.41 12.70 -3.97
C SER A 36 4.94 13.09 -3.77
N GLU A 37 4.01 12.16 -3.95
CA GLU A 37 2.57 12.45 -3.84
C GLU A 37 2.16 12.66 -2.38
N LEU A 38 2.66 11.85 -1.45
CA LEU A 38 2.31 11.97 -0.03
C LEU A 38 2.92 13.20 0.64
N GLN A 39 4.14 13.58 0.27
CA GLN A 39 4.75 14.81 0.77
C GLN A 39 4.02 16.05 0.23
N SER A 40 3.46 15.99 -0.99
CA SER A 40 2.69 17.10 -1.57
C SER A 40 1.43 17.43 -0.78
N VAL A 41 0.87 16.46 -0.05
CA VAL A 41 -0.30 16.64 0.84
C VAL A 41 0.10 16.86 2.31
N GLY A 42 1.38 17.14 2.58
CA GLY A 42 1.88 17.43 3.93
C GLY A 42 2.28 16.20 4.75
N GLY A 43 2.33 15.02 4.13
CA GLY A 43 2.80 13.80 4.77
C GLY A 43 4.28 13.87 5.16
N GLN A 44 4.60 13.48 6.39
CA GLN A 44 5.96 13.44 6.92
C GLN A 44 6.43 12.00 7.04
N LYS A 45 7.57 11.70 6.39
CA LYS A 45 8.15 10.37 6.39
C LYS A 45 8.86 10.09 7.71
N ILE A 46 8.52 8.98 8.34
CA ILE A 46 9.16 8.45 9.54
C ILE A 46 9.55 6.98 9.29
N LEU A 47 10.26 6.38 10.24
CA LEU A 47 10.59 4.96 10.22
C LEU A 47 10.33 4.36 11.60
N LEU A 48 9.36 3.44 11.67
CA LEU A 48 9.04 2.71 12.90
C LEU A 48 9.76 1.36 12.91
N PRO A 49 10.18 0.85 14.09
CA PRO A 49 10.79 -0.46 14.19
C PRO A 49 9.84 -1.57 13.70
N CYS A 50 10.38 -2.56 12.98
CA CYS A 50 9.65 -3.78 12.63
C CYS A 50 9.46 -4.70 13.84
N LEU A 51 10.32 -4.59 14.85
CA LEU A 51 10.23 -5.34 16.11
C LEU A 51 9.38 -4.54 17.10
N VAL A 52 8.11 -4.90 17.26
CA VAL A 52 7.15 -4.13 18.07
C VAL A 52 6.90 -4.82 19.41
N PRO A 53 6.91 -4.10 20.55
CA PRO A 53 6.58 -4.69 21.85
C PRO A 53 5.16 -5.27 21.86
N GLY A 54 5.00 -6.53 22.27
CA GLY A 54 3.70 -7.19 22.30
C GLY A 54 2.72 -6.54 23.28
N SER A 55 3.23 -5.82 24.28
CA SER A 55 2.41 -5.04 25.21
C SER A 55 1.54 -3.98 24.54
N LEU A 56 1.93 -3.46 23.37
CA LEU A 56 1.13 -2.50 22.62
C LEU A 56 -0.10 -3.15 22.00
N PHE A 57 0.08 -4.29 21.33
CA PHE A 57 -1.01 -5.08 20.74
C PHE A 57 -1.96 -5.66 21.81
N LYS A 58 -1.43 -6.01 23.00
CA LYS A 58 -2.27 -6.44 24.13
C LYS A 58 -3.16 -5.31 24.65
N LYS A 59 -2.69 -4.05 24.65
CA LYS A 59 -3.52 -2.89 25.07
C LYS A 59 -4.68 -2.63 24.11
N THR A 60 -4.53 -2.95 22.83
CA THR A 60 -5.57 -2.78 21.81
C THR A 60 -6.41 -4.03 21.57
N GLY A 61 -6.12 -5.14 22.26
CA GLY A 61 -6.80 -6.44 22.08
C GLY A 61 -6.33 -7.23 20.85
N ARG A 62 -5.56 -6.61 19.95
CA ARG A 62 -5.13 -7.22 18.69
C ARG A 62 -4.09 -8.33 18.83
N TRP A 63 -3.47 -8.47 20.00
CA TRP A 63 -2.53 -9.57 20.23
C TRP A 63 -3.20 -10.95 20.12
N GLU A 64 -4.42 -11.05 20.63
CA GLU A 64 -5.27 -12.24 20.54
C GLU A 64 -6.07 -12.26 19.23
N ASP A 65 -6.69 -11.14 18.85
CA ASP A 65 -7.60 -11.08 17.69
C ASP A 65 -6.91 -11.42 16.36
N MET A 66 -5.64 -11.07 16.20
CA MET A 66 -4.88 -11.39 14.98
C MET A 66 -4.47 -12.87 14.87
N GLY A 67 -4.64 -13.65 15.94
CA GLY A 67 -4.45 -15.10 15.93
C GLY A 67 -3.09 -15.54 15.38
N ASP A 68 -3.13 -16.47 14.43
CA ASP A 68 -1.98 -17.12 13.82
C ASP A 68 -1.29 -16.26 12.75
N GLU A 69 -1.93 -15.20 12.24
CA GLU A 69 -1.32 -14.31 11.24
C GLU A 69 -0.22 -13.42 11.85
N LEU A 70 -0.21 -13.27 13.18
CA LEU A 70 0.76 -12.46 13.89
C LEU A 70 2.01 -13.27 14.26
N PHE A 71 3.16 -12.93 13.65
CA PHE A 71 4.45 -13.45 14.08
C PHE A 71 4.78 -13.00 15.50
N LYS A 72 4.69 -13.92 16.46
CA LYS A 72 5.03 -13.70 17.87
C LYS A 72 6.43 -14.23 18.16
N LEU A 73 7.20 -13.48 18.92
CA LEU A 73 8.56 -13.84 19.32
C LEU A 73 8.83 -13.43 20.77
N LYS A 74 9.83 -14.06 21.37
CA LYS A 74 10.30 -13.75 22.71
C LYS A 74 11.77 -13.38 22.68
N ASP A 75 12.15 -12.35 23.43
CA ASP A 75 13.56 -12.01 23.61
C ASP A 75 14.26 -12.96 24.60
N ARG A 76 15.55 -12.76 24.84
CA ARG A 76 16.35 -13.58 25.78
C ARG A 76 15.90 -13.46 27.25
N ARG A 77 15.03 -12.50 27.56
CA ARG A 77 14.47 -12.24 28.89
C ARG A 77 12.98 -12.60 28.96
N ASP A 78 12.49 -13.35 27.97
CA ASP A 78 11.10 -13.79 27.86
C ASP A 78 10.07 -12.67 27.61
N HIS A 79 10.51 -11.47 27.19
CA HIS A 79 9.59 -10.41 26.81
C HIS A 79 8.95 -10.69 25.46
N ASP A 80 7.63 -10.46 25.39
CA ASP A 80 6.86 -10.65 24.17
C ASP A 80 7.04 -9.50 23.18
N TYR A 81 7.29 -9.88 21.93
CA TYR A 81 7.39 -9.00 20.77
C TYR A 81 6.60 -9.61 19.61
N CYS A 82 6.29 -8.79 18.62
CA CYS A 82 5.85 -9.25 17.31
C CYS A 82 6.66 -8.60 16.19
N LEU A 83 6.71 -9.26 15.04
CA LEU A 83 7.12 -8.61 13.80
C LEU A 83 5.90 -7.85 13.27
N GLY A 84 6.03 -6.53 13.12
CA GLY A 84 4.92 -5.64 12.81
C GLY A 84 4.18 -6.01 11.52
N PRO A 85 2.91 -6.46 11.60
CA PRO A 85 2.06 -6.66 10.41
C PRO A 85 1.50 -5.33 9.88
N THR A 86 1.48 -4.33 10.76
CA THR A 86 1.09 -2.92 10.62
C THR A 86 1.52 -2.19 11.91
N HIS A 87 1.31 -0.88 11.99
CA HIS A 87 1.92 -0.01 13.00
C HIS A 87 0.96 0.98 13.70
N GLU A 88 -0.36 0.76 13.70
CA GLU A 88 -1.33 1.66 14.37
C GLU A 88 -0.96 1.90 15.85
N GLU A 89 -0.60 0.84 16.56
CA GLU A 89 -0.25 0.91 17.97
C GLU A 89 1.07 1.63 18.20
N ALA A 90 2.06 1.37 17.33
CA ALA A 90 3.39 1.95 17.44
C ALA A 90 3.35 3.47 17.22
N VAL A 91 2.63 3.94 16.20
CA VAL A 91 2.49 5.38 15.93
C VAL A 91 1.64 6.09 16.99
N SER A 92 0.59 5.45 17.51
CA SER A 92 -0.24 6.02 18.57
C SER A 92 0.56 6.13 19.87
N GLN A 93 1.35 5.10 20.20
CA GLN A 93 2.26 5.14 21.35
C GLN A 93 3.33 6.22 21.20
N LEU A 94 3.83 6.48 19.99
CA LEU A 94 4.75 7.59 19.73
C LEU A 94 4.08 8.92 20.09
N LEU A 95 2.89 9.21 19.57
CA LEU A 95 2.20 10.46 19.89
C LEU A 95 1.83 10.59 21.36
N ALA A 96 1.42 9.50 22.00
CA ALA A 96 1.13 9.47 23.44
C ALA A 96 2.37 9.74 24.31
N SER A 97 3.58 9.51 23.78
CA SER A 97 4.83 9.78 24.50
C SER A 97 5.31 11.24 24.41
N LEU A 98 4.73 12.01 23.49
CA LEU A 98 5.08 13.42 23.32
C LEU A 98 4.41 14.28 24.40
N PRO A 99 4.98 15.46 24.72
CA PRO A 99 4.27 16.47 25.50
C PRO A 99 2.91 16.78 24.87
N SER A 100 1.93 17.16 25.71
CA SER A 100 0.55 17.40 25.29
C SER A 100 0.49 18.19 23.98
N LEU A 101 -0.05 17.55 22.93
CA LEU A 101 -0.16 18.15 21.61
C LEU A 101 -1.15 19.31 21.65
N SER A 102 -0.76 20.43 21.03
CA SER A 102 -1.65 21.58 20.84
C SER A 102 -2.50 21.40 19.59
N LEU A 103 -3.72 21.95 19.61
CA LEU A 103 -4.60 22.07 18.44
C LEU A 103 -3.91 22.60 17.18
N ARG A 104 -2.90 23.47 17.34
CA ARG A 104 -2.18 24.08 16.19
C ARG A 104 -1.29 23.10 15.43
N CYS A 105 -0.99 21.95 16.02
CA CYS A 105 -0.18 20.91 15.39
C CYS A 105 -1.00 19.98 14.50
N LEU A 106 -2.34 20.04 14.58
CA LEU A 106 -3.25 19.15 13.85
C LEU A 106 -3.71 19.79 12.53
N PRO A 107 -3.88 18.99 11.45
CA PRO A 107 -3.70 17.54 11.41
C PRO A 107 -2.22 17.11 11.31
N ILE A 108 -1.90 15.96 11.92
CA ILE A 108 -0.58 15.33 11.79
C ILE A 108 -0.71 14.17 10.81
N LEU A 109 0.14 14.15 9.77
CA LEU A 109 0.16 13.11 8.74
C LEU A 109 1.54 12.43 8.77
N LEU A 110 1.64 11.22 9.32
CA LEU A 110 2.89 10.46 9.40
C LEU A 110 2.82 9.23 8.52
N TYR A 111 3.86 8.93 7.75
CA TYR A 111 3.92 7.70 6.97
C TYR A 111 5.30 7.08 6.98
N GLN A 112 5.37 5.79 6.69
CA GLN A 112 6.62 5.08 6.46
C GLN A 112 6.49 4.17 5.24
N ILE A 113 7.62 3.74 4.69
CA ILE A 113 7.68 2.64 3.73
C ILE A 113 8.67 1.63 4.31
N SER A 114 8.15 0.51 4.80
CA SER A 114 8.95 -0.49 5.52
C SER A 114 8.42 -1.90 5.30
N PRO A 115 9.26 -2.93 5.52
CA PRO A 115 8.82 -4.31 5.52
C PRO A 115 7.73 -4.56 6.56
N LYS A 116 6.78 -5.42 6.20
CA LYS A 116 5.70 -5.93 7.05
C LYS A 116 5.70 -7.44 7.01
N PHE A 117 5.24 -8.04 8.09
CA PHE A 117 5.28 -9.48 8.29
C PHE A 117 3.88 -9.98 8.67
N ARG A 118 3.33 -10.89 7.88
CA ARG A 118 2.07 -11.58 8.16
C ARG A 118 2.28 -13.06 7.93
N ASP A 119 1.94 -13.91 8.90
CA ASP A 119 2.08 -15.35 8.75
C ASP A 119 0.93 -15.93 7.94
N GLU A 120 0.90 -15.53 6.67
CA GLU A 120 -0.10 -15.94 5.70
C GLU A 120 -0.11 -17.47 5.57
N GLY A 121 -1.25 -18.09 5.90
CA GLY A 121 -1.38 -19.54 5.91
C GLY A 121 -1.24 -20.17 4.53
N ARG A 122 -1.58 -19.43 3.46
CA ARG A 122 -1.40 -19.89 2.07
C ARG A 122 -0.79 -18.80 1.18
N PRO A 123 0.54 -18.56 1.26
CA PRO A 123 1.20 -17.59 0.40
C PRO A 123 1.12 -18.04 -1.06
N LYS A 124 0.72 -17.14 -1.95
CA LYS A 124 0.48 -17.46 -3.37
C LYS A 124 0.77 -16.27 -4.27
N PHE A 125 0.93 -16.56 -5.56
CA PHE A 125 1.13 -15.55 -6.60
C PHE A 125 2.33 -14.61 -6.40
N GLY A 126 3.40 -15.11 -5.75
CA GLY A 126 4.64 -14.34 -5.61
C GLY A 126 4.48 -13.14 -4.68
N LEU A 127 4.79 -11.95 -5.19
CA LEU A 127 4.73 -10.69 -4.44
C LEU A 127 3.31 -10.20 -4.15
N LEU A 128 2.28 -10.80 -4.77
CA LEU A 128 0.88 -10.42 -4.51
C LEU A 128 0.44 -10.86 -3.11
N ARG A 129 0.85 -12.04 -2.66
CA ARG A 129 0.49 -12.59 -1.34
C ARG A 129 1.65 -13.38 -0.74
N GLY A 130 2.57 -12.65 -0.10
CA GLY A 130 3.72 -13.16 0.63
C GLY A 130 3.57 -13.02 2.15
N ARG A 131 4.55 -13.55 2.89
CA ARG A 131 4.66 -13.42 4.36
C ARG A 131 5.50 -12.22 4.78
N GLU A 132 6.44 -11.82 3.93
CA GLU A 132 7.22 -10.58 4.05
C GLU A 132 7.00 -9.75 2.79
N PHE A 133 6.63 -8.48 2.97
CA PHE A 133 6.35 -7.57 1.86
C PHE A 133 6.60 -6.12 2.27
N ILE A 134 6.79 -5.23 1.30
CA ILE A 134 7.00 -3.81 1.58
C ILE A 134 5.66 -3.10 1.47
N MET A 135 5.32 -2.36 2.50
CA MET A 135 4.11 -1.57 2.57
C MET A 135 4.46 -0.13 2.88
N LYS A 136 3.77 0.79 2.20
CA LYS A 136 3.61 2.15 2.68
C LYS A 136 2.39 2.15 3.58
N ASP A 137 2.54 2.63 4.79
CA ASP A 137 1.48 2.84 5.77
C ASP A 137 1.54 4.28 6.26
N MET A 138 0.40 4.96 6.19
CA MET A 138 0.21 6.34 6.64
C MET A 138 -0.85 6.38 7.72
N TYR A 139 -0.64 7.23 8.72
CA TYR A 139 -1.52 7.45 9.86
C TYR A 139 -1.76 8.94 10.02
N THR A 140 -3.02 9.33 10.09
CA THR A 140 -3.41 10.73 10.30
C THR A 140 -4.07 10.90 11.64
N PHE A 141 -3.86 12.06 12.24
CA PHE A 141 -4.38 12.40 13.55
C PHE A 141 -5.02 13.78 13.48
N ASP A 142 -6.31 13.80 13.75
CA ASP A 142 -7.20 14.91 13.53
C ASP A 142 -7.94 15.27 14.83
N ARG A 143 -8.41 16.52 14.91
CA ARG A 143 -9.08 17.05 16.12
C ARG A 143 -10.54 16.64 16.26
N SER A 144 -11.19 16.23 15.17
CA SER A 144 -12.59 15.85 15.13
C SER A 144 -12.85 14.91 13.95
N VAL A 145 -14.03 14.28 13.95
CA VAL A 145 -14.46 13.35 12.90
C VAL A 145 -14.59 14.05 11.54
N GLU A 146 -15.06 15.29 11.54
CA GLU A 146 -15.22 16.10 10.33
C GLU A 146 -13.85 16.41 9.70
N CYS A 147 -12.89 16.87 10.51
CA CYS A 147 -11.52 17.11 10.03
C CYS A 147 -10.85 15.80 9.56
N ALA A 148 -11.08 14.69 10.26
CA ALA A 148 -10.60 13.39 9.82
C ALA A 148 -11.18 12.98 8.45
N GLY A 149 -12.44 13.33 8.18
CA GLY A 149 -13.08 13.12 6.87
C GLY A 149 -12.41 13.93 5.76
N GLU A 150 -12.14 15.21 6.00
CA GLU A 150 -11.41 16.08 5.05
C GLU A 150 -10.01 15.51 4.75
N THR A 151 -9.26 15.15 5.79
CA THR A 151 -7.93 14.53 5.65
C THR A 151 -8.01 13.20 4.91
N TYR A 152 -9.04 12.39 5.15
CA TYR A 152 -9.28 11.13 4.46
C TYR A 152 -9.45 11.32 2.95
N ASP A 153 -10.23 12.30 2.52
CA ASP A 153 -10.46 12.59 1.10
C ASP A 153 -9.21 13.15 0.42
N ILE A 154 -8.43 13.98 1.10
CA ILE A 154 -7.14 14.48 0.62
C ILE A 154 -6.17 13.33 0.33
N VAL A 155 -6.01 12.40 1.28
CA VAL A 155 -5.09 11.26 1.12
C VAL A 155 -5.60 10.27 0.08
N CYS A 156 -6.92 10.01 0.02
CA CYS A 156 -7.50 9.20 -1.06
C CYS A 156 -7.26 9.80 -2.44
N THR A 157 -7.32 11.13 -2.56
CA THR A 157 -7.02 11.82 -3.82
C THR A 157 -5.55 11.66 -4.20
N ALA A 158 -4.64 11.71 -3.23
CA ALA A 158 -3.22 11.42 -3.47
C ALA A 158 -3.01 9.98 -3.95
N TYR A 159 -3.78 9.01 -3.45
CA TYR A 159 -3.72 7.62 -3.90
C TYR A 159 -4.16 7.49 -5.35
N SER A 160 -5.28 8.13 -5.73
CA SER A 160 -5.72 8.18 -7.12
C SER A 160 -4.63 8.75 -8.03
N ARG A 161 -3.97 9.85 -7.65
CA ARG A 161 -2.86 10.43 -8.42
C ARG A 161 -1.67 9.48 -8.59
N ILE A 162 -1.30 8.73 -7.54
CA ILE A 162 -0.24 7.70 -7.62
C ILE A 162 -0.61 6.67 -8.68
N LEU A 163 -1.83 6.12 -8.63
CA LEU A 163 -2.29 5.07 -9.54
C LEU A 163 -2.48 5.59 -10.98
N GLU A 164 -3.00 6.80 -11.16
CA GLU A 164 -3.10 7.49 -12.45
C GLU A 164 -1.73 7.69 -13.09
N ARG A 165 -0.71 8.10 -12.30
CA ARG A 165 0.67 8.26 -12.78
C ARG A 165 1.35 6.95 -13.14
N LEU A 166 0.92 5.83 -12.55
CA LEU A 166 1.34 4.50 -13.01
C LEU A 166 0.73 4.17 -14.38
N GLY A 167 -0.43 4.75 -14.73
CA GLY A 167 -1.09 4.50 -16.01
C GLY A 167 -1.69 3.09 -16.10
N VAL A 168 -2.03 2.50 -14.95
CA VAL A 168 -2.76 1.23 -14.85
C VAL A 168 -4.20 1.55 -14.47
N PRO A 169 -5.21 1.08 -15.23
CA PRO A 169 -6.61 1.27 -14.87
C PRO A 169 -6.90 0.71 -13.48
N PHE A 170 -7.59 1.49 -12.66
CA PHE A 170 -7.96 1.10 -11.30
C PHE A 170 -9.39 1.52 -10.97
N VAL A 171 -9.93 0.90 -9.94
CA VAL A 171 -11.26 1.21 -9.41
C VAL A 171 -11.16 1.50 -7.93
N LYS A 172 -11.99 2.44 -7.44
CA LYS A 172 -12.12 2.73 -6.00
C LYS A 172 -13.46 2.18 -5.52
N VAL A 173 -13.43 1.25 -4.58
CA VAL A 173 -14.64 0.59 -4.06
C VAL A 173 -14.83 0.88 -2.57
N LYS A 174 -16.09 1.00 -2.14
CA LYS A 174 -16.42 1.03 -0.71
C LYS A 174 -16.24 -0.38 -0.14
N ALA A 175 -15.63 -0.48 1.03
CA ALA A 175 -15.27 -1.76 1.65
C ALA A 175 -15.75 -1.88 3.10
N SER A 176 -15.53 -3.05 3.70
CA SER A 176 -15.67 -3.29 5.14
C SER A 176 -14.43 -2.79 5.89
N SER A 177 -14.59 -2.35 7.14
CA SER A 177 -13.46 -1.94 7.98
C SER A 177 -12.69 -3.14 8.56
N GLY A 178 -13.29 -4.35 8.53
CA GLY A 178 -12.66 -5.59 8.96
C GLY A 178 -12.05 -5.54 10.38
N ALA A 179 -10.94 -6.27 10.57
CA ALA A 179 -10.21 -6.36 11.83
C ALA A 179 -9.48 -5.07 12.27
N MET A 180 -9.41 -4.07 11.40
CA MET A 180 -8.78 -2.79 11.72
C MET A 180 -9.69 -1.90 12.59
N GLY A 181 -11.00 -2.19 12.62
CA GLY A 181 -12.02 -1.34 13.23
C GLY A 181 -12.34 -0.09 12.40
N GLY A 182 -13.45 0.59 12.68
CA GLY A 182 -13.78 1.87 12.03
C GLY A 182 -15.15 1.98 11.34
N ASN A 183 -15.51 3.19 10.93
CA ASN A 183 -16.86 3.52 10.42
C ASN A 183 -17.02 3.32 8.90
N TYR A 184 -15.98 3.61 8.13
CA TYR A 184 -15.99 3.42 6.67
C TYR A 184 -14.56 3.23 6.13
N SER A 185 -14.45 2.51 5.02
CA SER A 185 -13.18 2.24 4.34
C SER A 185 -13.36 2.22 2.82
N HIS A 186 -12.26 2.46 2.10
CA HIS A 186 -12.21 2.36 0.65
C HIS A 186 -10.99 1.56 0.21
N GLU A 187 -11.19 0.63 -0.71
CA GLU A 187 -10.14 -0.15 -1.34
C GLU A 187 -9.91 0.36 -2.76
N PHE A 188 -8.67 0.25 -3.22
CA PHE A 188 -8.26 0.55 -4.59
C PHE A 188 -7.77 -0.74 -5.22
N HIS A 189 -8.36 -1.07 -6.36
CA HIS A 189 -8.14 -2.34 -7.02
C HIS A 189 -7.66 -2.15 -8.44
N PHE A 190 -6.76 -3.04 -8.85
CA PHE A 190 -6.48 -3.30 -10.25
C PHE A 190 -7.34 -4.46 -10.72
N LEU A 191 -8.12 -4.25 -11.79
CA LEU A 191 -8.98 -5.30 -12.33
C LEU A 191 -8.13 -6.39 -12.99
N SER A 192 -8.33 -7.64 -12.59
CA SER A 192 -7.57 -8.79 -13.07
C SER A 192 -8.27 -10.09 -12.72
N ASP A 193 -8.27 -11.05 -13.65
CA ASP A 193 -8.88 -12.38 -13.46
C ASP A 193 -8.28 -13.17 -12.29
N ILE A 194 -7.00 -12.92 -11.97
CA ILE A 194 -6.32 -13.55 -10.83
C ILE A 194 -6.63 -12.88 -9.49
N GLY A 195 -7.38 -11.77 -9.53
CA GLY A 195 -7.87 -11.08 -8.35
C GLY A 195 -8.60 -12.01 -7.40
N GLU A 196 -8.34 -11.85 -6.11
CA GLU A 196 -9.02 -12.64 -5.08
C GLU A 196 -10.35 -12.02 -4.69
N ASP A 197 -10.48 -10.71 -4.86
CA ASP A 197 -11.60 -9.94 -4.37
C ASP A 197 -12.67 -9.83 -5.45
N ARG A 198 -13.92 -10.08 -5.04
CA ARG A 198 -15.10 -9.93 -5.90
C ARG A 198 -15.66 -8.53 -5.71
N LEU A 199 -15.81 -7.80 -6.80
CA LEU A 199 -16.21 -6.40 -6.81
C LEU A 199 -17.47 -6.22 -7.64
N PHE A 200 -18.34 -5.31 -7.24
CA PHE A 200 -19.43 -4.82 -8.09
C PHE A 200 -19.10 -3.40 -8.52
N VAL A 201 -18.75 -3.22 -9.80
CA VAL A 201 -18.15 -1.99 -10.32
C VAL A 201 -19.02 -1.40 -11.43
N CYS A 202 -19.16 -0.08 -11.43
CA CYS A 202 -19.78 0.62 -12.53
C CYS A 202 -18.82 0.73 -13.72
N PRO A 203 -19.16 0.21 -14.91
CA PRO A 203 -18.28 0.25 -16.09
C PRO A 203 -18.01 1.67 -16.60
N LYS A 204 -18.86 2.65 -16.21
CA LYS A 204 -18.73 4.06 -16.64
C LYS A 204 -17.96 4.94 -15.64
N CYS A 205 -18.18 4.73 -14.34
CA CYS A 205 -17.66 5.61 -13.28
C CYS A 205 -16.42 5.04 -12.57
N HIS A 206 -16.10 3.75 -12.77
CA HIS A 206 -15.00 3.06 -12.08
C HIS A 206 -15.06 3.15 -10.54
N ILE A 207 -16.28 3.28 -10.01
CA ILE A 207 -16.60 3.19 -8.60
C ILE A 207 -17.42 1.93 -8.35
N GLY A 208 -17.35 1.41 -7.12
CA GLY A 208 -18.07 0.18 -6.79
C GLY A 208 -18.14 -0.11 -5.31
N VAL A 209 -18.52 -1.34 -5.01
CA VAL A 209 -18.55 -1.92 -3.66
C VAL A 209 -17.86 -3.27 -3.66
N SER A 210 -17.12 -3.57 -2.59
CA SER A 210 -16.58 -4.91 -2.36
C SER A 210 -17.73 -5.86 -1.97
N ALA A 211 -17.69 -7.10 -2.45
CA ALA A 211 -18.70 -8.12 -2.16
C ALA A 211 -18.83 -8.41 -0.66
N ASP A 212 -17.78 -8.18 0.12
CA ASP A 212 -17.79 -8.35 1.59
C ASP A 212 -18.79 -7.44 2.31
N LYS A 213 -19.28 -6.40 1.63
CA LYS A 213 -20.32 -5.49 2.15
C LYS A 213 -21.74 -5.84 1.72
N VAL A 214 -21.94 -6.90 0.95
CA VAL A 214 -23.21 -7.15 0.28
C VAL A 214 -23.91 -8.40 0.79
N GLU A 215 -25.14 -8.23 1.26
CA GLU A 215 -26.16 -9.28 1.33
C GLU A 215 -26.67 -9.58 -0.10
N SER A 216 -26.32 -10.76 -0.63
CA SER A 216 -26.82 -11.54 -1.80
C SER A 216 -27.44 -10.88 -3.08
N GLU A 217 -27.73 -9.58 -3.18
CA GLU A 217 -28.51 -8.95 -4.27
C GLU A 217 -27.94 -7.59 -4.77
N THR A 218 -26.61 -7.43 -4.91
CA THR A 218 -26.02 -6.24 -5.61
C THR A 218 -25.85 -6.39 -7.11
N GLU A 219 -25.97 -7.60 -7.64
CA GLU A 219 -25.85 -7.81 -9.08
C GLU A 219 -26.95 -7.01 -9.79
N ASN A 220 -26.55 -6.09 -10.67
CA ASN A 220 -27.41 -5.10 -11.34
C ASN A 220 -27.98 -3.96 -10.48
N GLN A 221 -27.44 -3.69 -9.29
CA GLN A 221 -27.78 -2.44 -8.60
C GLN A 221 -27.34 -1.22 -9.42
N PRO A 222 -28.16 -0.15 -9.49
CA PRO A 222 -27.80 1.05 -10.22
C PRO A 222 -26.66 1.77 -9.50
N CYS A 223 -25.64 2.18 -10.25
CA CYS A 223 -24.57 3.03 -9.74
C CYS A 223 -25.14 4.34 -9.17
N ASP A 224 -24.77 4.68 -7.93
CA ASP A 224 -25.18 5.91 -7.22
C ASP A 224 -24.95 7.20 -8.04
N GLN A 225 -23.99 7.21 -8.97
CA GLN A 225 -23.63 8.39 -9.75
C GLN A 225 -24.30 8.50 -11.12
N CYS A 226 -24.57 7.38 -11.79
CA CYS A 226 -25.01 7.41 -13.19
C CYS A 226 -26.13 6.41 -13.52
N SER A 227 -26.61 5.66 -12.53
CA SER A 227 -27.68 4.67 -12.64
C SER A 227 -27.43 3.50 -13.60
N VAL A 228 -26.21 3.38 -14.14
CA VAL A 228 -25.80 2.19 -14.92
C VAL A 228 -25.63 1.02 -13.95
N PRO A 229 -26.12 -0.19 -14.29
CA PRO A 229 -25.95 -1.38 -13.45
C PRO A 229 -24.48 -1.66 -13.13
N LEU A 230 -24.22 -2.08 -11.89
CA LEU A 230 -22.90 -2.59 -11.50
C LEU A 230 -22.67 -3.98 -12.10
N GLU A 231 -21.46 -4.21 -12.60
CA GLU A 231 -21.00 -5.49 -13.14
C GLU A 231 -20.06 -6.18 -12.14
N GLU A 232 -20.12 -7.50 -12.06
CA GLU A 232 -19.20 -8.27 -11.21
C GLU A 232 -17.83 -8.37 -11.88
N GLU A 233 -16.79 -7.98 -11.15
CA GLU A 233 -15.41 -7.97 -11.59
C GLU A 233 -14.50 -8.62 -10.52
N ARG A 234 -13.30 -9.03 -10.94
CA ARG A 234 -12.24 -9.49 -10.04
C ARG A 234 -11.15 -8.44 -9.90
N GLY A 235 -10.71 -8.23 -8.66
CA GLY A 235 -9.72 -7.20 -8.32
C GLY A 235 -8.55 -7.74 -7.52
N VAL A 236 -7.38 -7.13 -7.74
CA VAL A 236 -6.24 -7.20 -6.84
C VAL A 236 -6.21 -5.91 -6.01
N GLU A 237 -6.46 -6.02 -4.70
CA GLU A 237 -6.38 -4.89 -3.78
C GLU A 237 -4.93 -4.39 -3.68
N VAL A 238 -4.66 -3.19 -4.18
CA VAL A 238 -3.33 -2.57 -4.16
C VAL A 238 -3.18 -1.51 -3.06
N ALA A 239 -4.29 -0.96 -2.58
CA ALA A 239 -4.32 0.03 -1.51
C ALA A 239 -5.64 0.00 -0.73
N HIS A 240 -5.59 0.40 0.54
CA HIS A 240 -6.76 0.45 1.43
C HIS A 240 -6.67 1.66 2.34
N ALA A 241 -7.77 2.39 2.48
CA ALA A 241 -7.94 3.51 3.38
C ALA A 241 -9.03 3.18 4.41
N PHE A 242 -8.77 3.46 5.69
CA PHE A 242 -9.68 3.20 6.81
C PHE A 242 -9.87 4.45 7.66
N SER A 243 -11.12 4.73 8.04
CA SER A 243 -11.43 5.68 9.10
C SER A 243 -11.54 4.95 10.44
N LEU A 244 -10.54 5.12 11.30
CA LEU A 244 -10.36 4.35 12.53
C LEU A 244 -11.05 4.99 13.74
N GLY A 245 -11.43 6.26 13.68
CA GLY A 245 -11.99 6.98 14.82
C GLY A 245 -10.97 7.03 15.96
N THR A 246 -11.37 6.63 17.17
CA THR A 246 -10.48 6.64 18.35
C THR A 246 -10.07 5.24 18.82
N VAL A 247 -10.20 4.21 17.96
CA VAL A 247 -9.96 2.79 18.30
C VAL A 247 -8.57 2.56 18.89
N TYR A 248 -7.54 3.26 18.41
CA TYR A 248 -6.15 3.11 18.89
C TYR A 248 -5.72 4.25 19.81
N SER A 249 -6.17 5.47 19.53
CA SER A 249 -5.76 6.65 20.28
C SER A 249 -6.31 6.64 21.71
N ASP A 250 -7.52 6.14 21.94
CA ASP A 250 -8.11 6.10 23.28
C ASP A 250 -7.43 5.08 24.20
N PRO A 251 -7.24 3.79 23.82
CA PRO A 251 -6.54 2.81 24.66
C PRO A 251 -5.06 3.16 24.92
N LEU A 252 -4.41 3.81 23.95
CA LEU A 252 -3.00 4.20 24.05
C LEU A 252 -2.79 5.61 24.59
N LYS A 253 -3.87 6.34 24.89
CA LYS A 253 -3.86 7.72 25.42
C LYS A 253 -3.13 8.71 24.51
N ALA A 254 -3.25 8.53 23.20
CA ALA A 254 -2.77 9.50 22.22
C ALA A 254 -3.79 10.63 22.08
N SER A 255 -3.51 11.77 22.70
CA SER A 255 -4.48 12.85 22.90
C SER A 255 -3.91 14.23 22.63
N PHE A 256 -4.79 15.21 22.47
CA PHE A 256 -4.45 16.63 22.33
C PHE A 256 -5.27 17.47 23.31
N MET A 257 -4.77 18.67 23.61
CA MET A 257 -5.48 19.65 24.43
C MET A 257 -6.36 20.53 23.54
N ASP A 258 -7.67 20.54 23.81
CA ASP A 258 -8.62 21.36 23.08
C ASP A 258 -8.63 22.83 23.54
N SER A 259 -9.50 23.65 22.94
CA SER A 259 -9.62 25.08 23.24
C SER A 259 -10.06 25.37 24.68
N ASP A 260 -10.70 24.41 25.33
CA ASP A 260 -11.21 24.51 26.69
C ASP A 260 -10.20 23.94 27.71
N GLY A 261 -9.01 23.55 27.27
CA GLY A 261 -7.97 22.93 28.09
C GLY A 261 -8.25 21.46 28.44
N LYS A 262 -9.23 20.82 27.80
CA LYS A 262 -9.57 19.41 28.03
C LYS A 262 -8.76 18.51 27.11
N ASN A 263 -8.35 17.37 27.64
CA ASN A 263 -7.62 16.37 26.88
C ASN A 263 -8.60 15.48 26.11
N LYS A 264 -8.47 15.39 24.79
CA LYS A 264 -9.31 14.59 23.90
C LYS A 264 -8.47 13.63 23.08
N ALA A 265 -8.96 12.41 22.87
CA ALA A 265 -8.31 11.44 21.99
C ALA A 265 -8.24 11.97 20.55
N LEU A 266 -7.13 11.69 19.87
CA LEU A 266 -6.96 12.04 18.46
C LEU A 266 -7.87 11.17 17.60
N VAL A 267 -8.56 11.76 16.62
CA VAL A 267 -9.33 10.99 15.63
C VAL A 267 -8.37 10.52 14.54
N MET A 268 -8.40 9.24 14.22
CA MET A 268 -7.40 8.59 13.37
C MET A 268 -7.99 8.08 12.06
N ASN A 269 -7.16 8.13 11.02
CA ASN A 269 -7.30 7.32 9.82
C ASN A 269 -5.99 6.54 9.56
N CYS A 270 -6.08 5.43 8.84
CA CYS A 270 -4.89 4.76 8.30
C CYS A 270 -5.02 4.44 6.81
N PHE A 271 -3.89 4.45 6.11
CA PHE A 271 -3.86 4.29 4.66
C PHE A 271 -2.66 3.42 4.23
N GLY A 272 -2.95 2.23 3.70
CA GLY A 272 -2.00 1.22 3.24
C GLY A 272 -1.86 1.18 1.72
N ILE A 273 -0.63 1.01 1.21
CA ILE A 273 -0.32 0.62 -0.17
C ILE A 273 0.67 -0.52 -0.07
N GLY A 274 0.33 -1.69 -0.57
CA GLY A 274 1.29 -2.80 -0.67
C GLY A 274 2.26 -2.50 -1.80
N VAL A 275 3.41 -1.88 -1.52
CA VAL A 275 4.34 -1.38 -2.55
C VAL A 275 4.86 -2.52 -3.44
N THR A 276 5.26 -3.66 -2.84
CA THR A 276 5.66 -4.85 -3.63
C THR A 276 4.49 -5.49 -4.37
N ARG A 277 3.29 -5.43 -3.80
CA ARG A 277 2.07 -5.93 -4.46
C ARG A 277 1.72 -5.05 -5.65
N LEU A 278 1.74 -3.73 -5.48
CA LEU A 278 1.46 -2.73 -6.51
C LEU A 278 2.44 -2.87 -7.68
N LEU A 279 3.72 -3.11 -7.41
CA LEU A 279 4.72 -3.44 -8.44
C LEU A 279 4.29 -4.67 -9.26
N ALA A 280 3.98 -5.78 -8.58
CA ALA A 280 3.62 -7.02 -9.25
C ALA A 280 2.25 -6.96 -9.96
N ALA A 281 1.26 -6.31 -9.35
CA ALA A 281 -0.07 -6.13 -9.92
C ALA A 281 -0.01 -5.23 -11.17
N SER A 282 0.82 -4.19 -11.15
CA SER A 282 1.03 -3.35 -12.35
C SER A 282 1.61 -4.17 -13.51
N LEU A 283 2.56 -5.06 -13.21
CA LEU A 283 3.13 -5.95 -14.21
C LEU A 283 2.10 -6.98 -14.70
N GLU A 284 1.28 -7.54 -13.81
CA GLU A 284 0.24 -8.50 -14.17
C GLU A 284 -0.74 -7.90 -15.17
N VAL A 285 -1.30 -6.72 -14.88
CA VAL A 285 -2.31 -6.07 -15.72
C VAL A 285 -1.76 -5.65 -17.08
N LEU A 286 -0.52 -5.16 -17.12
CA LEU A 286 0.06 -4.65 -18.37
C LEU A 286 0.69 -5.73 -19.24
N SER A 287 1.18 -6.81 -18.64
CA SER A 287 1.92 -7.86 -19.35
C SER A 287 0.98 -8.79 -20.13
N THR A 288 1.55 -9.48 -21.12
CA THR A 288 0.87 -10.62 -21.75
C THR A 288 1.42 -11.92 -21.16
N GLN A 289 0.94 -13.07 -21.65
CA GLN A 289 1.46 -14.37 -21.23
C GLN A 289 2.97 -14.55 -21.48
N SER A 290 3.56 -13.81 -22.43
CA SER A 290 4.96 -13.99 -22.86
C SER A 290 5.80 -12.71 -22.83
N GLN A 291 5.19 -11.53 -22.62
CA GLN A 291 5.90 -10.25 -22.65
C GLN A 291 5.65 -9.48 -21.37
N LEU A 292 6.73 -9.21 -20.64
CA LEU A 292 6.69 -8.34 -19.46
C LEU A 292 6.61 -6.88 -19.89
N ARG A 293 5.64 -6.13 -19.37
CA ARG A 293 5.45 -4.71 -19.67
C ARG A 293 5.47 -3.87 -18.41
N TRP A 294 6.38 -2.90 -18.38
CA TRP A 294 6.50 -1.96 -17.27
C TRP A 294 5.53 -0.79 -17.44
N PRO A 295 4.92 -0.30 -16.34
CA PRO A 295 4.39 1.05 -16.32
C PRO A 295 5.55 2.01 -16.55
N LEU A 296 5.34 2.99 -17.44
CA LEU A 296 6.44 3.87 -17.85
C LEU A 296 7.06 4.52 -16.61
N ALA A 297 6.25 5.07 -15.69
CA ALA A 297 6.71 5.77 -14.48
C ALA A 297 7.77 4.99 -13.67
N ILE A 298 7.63 3.66 -13.55
CA ILE A 298 8.48 2.82 -12.70
C ILE A 298 9.40 1.87 -13.48
N ALA A 299 9.40 1.90 -14.81
CA ALA A 299 10.31 1.08 -15.62
C ALA A 299 11.77 1.27 -15.17
N PRO A 300 12.58 0.22 -14.97
CA PRO A 300 13.95 0.35 -14.46
C PRO A 300 14.87 1.15 -15.39
N PHE A 301 14.65 1.03 -16.69
CA PHE A 301 15.27 1.82 -17.75
C PHE A 301 14.20 2.20 -18.77
N LYS A 302 14.30 3.38 -19.36
CA LYS A 302 13.34 3.86 -20.39
C LYS A 302 13.74 3.42 -21.79
N VAL A 303 15.04 3.27 -22.04
CA VAL A 303 15.64 2.90 -23.31
C VAL A 303 16.73 1.86 -23.04
N ALA A 304 16.82 0.85 -23.89
CA ALA A 304 17.92 -0.10 -23.94
C ALA A 304 18.60 0.01 -25.29
N VAL A 305 19.90 0.34 -25.30
CA VAL A 305 20.70 0.38 -26.53
C VAL A 305 21.35 -0.99 -26.71
N VAL A 306 21.00 -1.69 -27.78
CA VAL A 306 21.58 -2.99 -28.14
C VAL A 306 22.63 -2.76 -29.22
N THR A 307 23.89 -3.03 -28.91
CA THR A 307 24.99 -2.87 -29.86
C THR A 307 25.01 -4.02 -30.87
N PRO A 308 25.54 -3.79 -32.09
CA PRO A 308 25.83 -4.89 -33.02
C PRO A 308 26.70 -5.97 -32.38
N LYS A 309 26.62 -7.18 -32.92
CA LYS A 309 27.46 -8.29 -32.48
C LYS A 309 28.91 -7.99 -32.84
N LYS A 310 29.81 -8.12 -31.87
CA LYS A 310 31.25 -8.01 -32.11
C LYS A 310 31.70 -8.95 -33.24
N GLY A 311 32.41 -8.40 -34.22
CA GLY A 311 32.88 -9.06 -35.44
C GLY A 311 31.86 -9.14 -36.57
N SER A 312 30.68 -8.53 -36.45
CA SER A 312 29.69 -8.49 -37.55
C SER A 312 29.98 -7.34 -38.51
N HIS A 313 29.46 -7.43 -39.74
CA HIS A 313 29.61 -6.37 -40.76
C HIS A 313 29.02 -5.04 -40.28
N GLU A 314 27.98 -5.11 -39.45
CA GLU A 314 27.27 -3.96 -38.89
C GLU A 314 28.03 -3.28 -37.75
N GLU A 315 29.09 -3.88 -37.18
CA GLU A 315 29.83 -3.30 -36.05
C GLU A 315 30.51 -1.97 -36.42
N GLU A 316 31.13 -1.89 -37.60
CA GLU A 316 31.90 -0.72 -38.04
C GLU A 316 31.05 0.55 -38.08
N VAL A 317 29.79 0.42 -38.52
CA VAL A 317 28.85 1.54 -38.63
C VAL A 317 27.99 1.68 -37.37
N GLY A 318 27.54 0.57 -36.79
CA GLY A 318 26.54 0.57 -35.72
C GLY A 318 27.11 0.87 -34.34
N LEU A 319 28.35 0.44 -34.04
CA LEU A 319 28.93 0.64 -32.72
C LEU A 319 29.15 2.14 -32.39
N PRO A 320 29.73 2.98 -33.29
CA PRO A 320 29.86 4.42 -33.02
C PRO A 320 28.50 5.08 -32.74
N LEU A 321 27.46 4.71 -33.49
CA LEU A 321 26.11 5.22 -33.29
C LEU A 321 25.52 4.78 -31.94
N SER A 322 25.65 3.51 -31.57
CA SER A 322 25.19 3.01 -30.27
C SER A 322 25.89 3.69 -29.09
N LEU A 323 27.20 3.92 -29.20
CA LEU A 323 27.97 4.64 -28.18
C LEU A 323 27.55 6.11 -28.08
N HIS A 324 27.35 6.78 -29.21
CA HIS A 324 26.82 8.15 -29.23
C HIS A 324 25.45 8.24 -28.57
N LEU A 325 24.52 7.35 -28.91
CA LEU A 325 23.20 7.27 -28.27
C LEU A 325 23.31 7.02 -26.78
N THR A 326 24.19 6.13 -26.35
CA THR A 326 24.40 5.83 -24.93
C THR A 326 24.87 7.07 -24.16
N HIS A 327 25.81 7.84 -24.72
CA HIS A 327 26.28 9.09 -24.12
C HIS A 327 25.20 10.18 -24.09
N CYS A 328 24.36 10.28 -25.12
CA CYS A 328 23.28 11.28 -25.16
C CYS A 328 22.13 10.95 -24.20
N LEU A 329 21.96 9.68 -23.83
CA LEU A 329 20.86 9.19 -22.98
C LEU A 329 21.25 8.98 -21.50
N SER A 330 22.56 9.03 -21.19
CA SER A 330 23.09 8.94 -19.82
C SER A 330 23.03 10.29 -19.10
#